data_AF-A0A380AA26-F1
#
_entry.id   AF-A0A380AA26-F1
#
_cell.length_a   1.000
_cell.length_b   1.000
_cell.length_c   1.000
_cell.angle_alpha   90.00
_cell.angle_beta   90.00
_cell.angle_gamma   90.00
#
_symmetry.space_group_name_H-M   'P 1'
#
loop_
_entity.id
_entity.type
_entity.pdbx_description
1 polymer ?
#
loop_
_entity_poly.entity_id
_entity_poly.type
_entity_poly.pdbx_seq_one_letter_code
_entity_poly.pdbx_strand_id
1 'polypeptide(L)' 'MKSYVYSAKNNAFYPISMKTVYQAAGSWPRDGKQIDDSVYLEFAATVPPAGMARITGENGLPAWVSVDN' A
#
# COMPACT_ATOMS: atom_id res chain seq x y z
N MET A 1 4.32 -4.05 14.11
CA MET A 1 3.69 -2.80 14.55
C MET A 1 2.81 -2.33 13.38
N LYS A 2 2.15 -1.17 13.44
CA LYS A 2 1.43 -0.62 12.28
C LYS A 2 2.11 0.67 11.84
N SER A 3 3.12 0.55 10.99
CA SER A 3 4.02 1.66 10.62
C SER A 3 3.69 2.29 9.27
N TYR A 4 2.74 1.69 8.52
CA TYR A 4 2.39 2.10 7.17
C TYR A 4 0.89 2.34 7.00
N VAL A 5 0.60 3.21 6.03
CA VAL A 5 -0.74 3.52 5.56
C VAL A 5 -0.83 3.17 4.09
N TYR A 6 -1.85 2.40 3.70
CA TYR A 6 -2.13 2.09 2.30
C TYR A 6 -3.27 2.96 1.78
N SER A 7 -3.07 3.58 0.62
CA SER A 7 -4.12 4.29 -0.12
C SER A 7 -4.58 3.39 -1.27
N ALA A 8 -5.87 3.03 -1.22
CA ALA A 8 -6.53 2.28 -2.28
C ALA A 8 -6.60 3.10 -3.58
N LYS A 9 -6.86 4.40 -3.49
CA LYS A 9 -6.94 5.29 -4.65
C LYS A 9 -5.61 5.42 -5.39
N ASN A 10 -4.51 5.45 -4.64
CA ASN A 10 -3.18 5.61 -5.22
C ASN A 10 -2.46 4.27 -5.42
N ASN A 11 -3.06 3.14 -4.99
CA ASN A 11 -2.43 1.83 -4.88
C ASN A 11 -0.99 1.92 -4.30
N ALA A 12 -0.84 2.73 -3.24
CA ALA A 12 0.47 3.16 -2.73
C ALA A 12 0.55 3.10 -1.21
N PHE A 13 1.78 2.92 -0.72
CA PHE A 13 2.10 2.79 0.69
C PHE A 13 2.82 4.05 1.19
N TYR A 14 2.45 4.50 2.38
CA TYR A 14 2.94 5.72 3.00
C TYR A 14 3.46 5.40 4.41
N PRO A 15 4.76 5.60 4.69
CA PRO A 15 5.29 5.43 6.03
C PRO A 15 4.74 6.52 6.97
N ILE A 16 4.26 6.10 8.15
CA ILE A 16 3.72 7.02 9.17
C ILE A 16 4.80 7.98 9.68
N SER A 17 6.06 7.53 9.72
CA SER A 17 7.20 8.38 10.10
C SER A 17 7.35 9.62 9.21
N MET A 18 6.90 9.56 7.95
CA MET A 18 6.95 10.69 7.01
C MET A 18 5.60 11.41 6.87
N LYS A 19 4.60 11.10 7.71
CA LYS A 19 3.26 11.67 7.62
C LYS A 19 3.27 13.20 7.57
N THR A 20 4.02 13.84 8.47
CA THR A 20 4.11 15.31 8.53
C THR A 20 4.66 15.90 7.23
N VAL A 21 5.64 15.25 6.60
CA VAL A 21 6.23 15.68 5.33
C VAL A 21 5.20 15.60 4.20
N TYR A 22 4.49 14.48 4.09
CA TYR A 22 3.43 14.31 3.09
C TYR A 22 2.25 15.27 3.31
N GLN A 23 1.89 15.54 4.57
CA GLN A 23 0.83 16.50 4.89
C GLN A 23 1.24 17.93 4.50
N ALA A 24 2.48 18.34 4.80
CA ALA A 24 3.01 19.64 4.39
C ALA A 24 3.07 19.79 2.86
N ALA A 25 3.37 18.70 2.14
CA ALA A 25 3.36 18.65 0.69
C ALA A 25 1.95 18.49 0.06
N GLY A 26 0.89 18.33 0.87
CA GLY A 26 -0.46 18.10 0.39
C GLY A 26 -0.69 16.73 -0.28
N SER A 27 0.25 15.79 -0.14
CA SER A 27 0.24 14.47 -0.80
C SER A 27 -0.14 13.32 0.13
N TRP A 28 -0.45 13.60 1.40
CA TRP A 28 -0.96 12.59 2.32
C TRP A 28 -2.34 12.08 1.89
N PRO A 29 -2.56 10.76 1.76
CA PRO A 29 -3.81 10.22 1.26
C PRO A 29 -4.97 10.44 2.24
N ARG A 30 -6.12 10.89 1.72
CA ARG A 30 -7.37 11.02 2.51
C ARG A 30 -8.04 9.67 2.77
N ASP A 31 -7.82 8.70 1.88
CA ASP A 31 -8.36 7.34 1.95
C ASP A 31 -7.38 6.35 2.61
N GLY A 32 -6.28 6.86 3.19
CA GLY A 32 -5.24 6.05 3.78
C GLY A 32 -5.76 5.17 4.92
N LYS A 33 -5.62 3.85 4.79
CA LYS A 33 -5.90 2.86 5.83
C LYS A 33 -4.62 2.40 6.48
N GLN A 34 -4.59 2.42 7.81
CA GLN A 34 -3.44 1.88 8.55
C GLN A 34 -3.43 0.35 8.44
N ILE A 35 -2.28 -0.19 8.06
CA ILE A 35 -2.08 -1.62 7.82
C ILE A 35 -0.97 -2.16 8.73
N ASP A 36 -0.96 -3.48 8.92
CA ASP A 36 0.14 -4.16 9.58
C ASP A 36 1.39 -4.15 8.71
N ASP A 37 2.55 -4.14 9.36
CA ASP A 37 3.84 -4.14 8.66
C ASP A 37 3.99 -5.38 7.75
N SER A 38 3.36 -6.51 8.09
CA SER A 38 3.35 -7.73 7.25
C SER A 38 2.72 -7.49 5.88
N VAL A 39 1.66 -6.68 5.80
CA VAL A 39 1.00 -6.33 4.53
C VAL A 39 1.93 -5.47 3.68
N TYR A 40 2.63 -4.50 4.29
CA TYR A 40 3.65 -3.74 3.56
C TYR A 40 4.79 -4.63 3.07
N LEU A 41 5.25 -5.56 3.93
CA LEU A 41 6.33 -6.47 3.57
C LEU A 41 5.95 -7.31 2.36
N GLU A 42 4.79 -7.97 2.39
CA GLU A 42 4.30 -8.84 1.33
C GLU A 42 4.04 -8.09 0.01
N PHE A 43 3.46 -6.90 0.06
CA PHE A 43 2.95 -6.23 -1.14
C PHE A 43 3.84 -5.09 -1.67
N ALA A 44 4.86 -4.65 -0.93
CA ALA A 44 5.73 -3.55 -1.34
C ALA A 44 7.21 -3.79 -1.09
N ALA A 45 7.61 -4.47 -0.01
CA ALA A 45 9.02 -4.70 0.28
C ALA A 45 9.57 -5.96 -0.39
N THR A 46 8.73 -6.97 -0.68
CA THR A 46 9.12 -8.18 -1.39
C THR A 46 8.86 -8.09 -2.88
N VAL A 47 9.58 -8.92 -3.64
CA VAL A 47 9.36 -9.10 -5.08
C VAL A 47 7.94 -9.67 -5.30
N PRO A 48 7.15 -9.11 -6.23
CA PRO A 48 5.87 -9.69 -6.62
C PRO A 48 6.01 -11.17 -6.98
N PRO A 49 5.04 -12.04 -6.63
CA PRO A 49 5.03 -13.41 -7.13
C PRO A 49 5.05 -13.45 -8.66
N ALA A 50 5.66 -14.49 -9.24
CA ALA A 50 5.71 -14.64 -10.70
C ALA A 50 4.29 -14.63 -11.29
N GLY A 51 4.11 -13.88 -12.37
CA GLY A 51 2.81 -13.76 -13.03
C GLY A 51 1.76 -12.99 -12.22
N MET A 52 2.14 -12.27 -11.17
CA MET A 52 1.20 -11.50 -10.33
C MET A 52 1.49 -10.00 -10.34
N ALA A 53 0.44 -9.19 -10.37
CA ALA A 53 0.50 -7.74 -10.22
C ALA A 53 -0.26 -7.27 -8.98
N ARG A 54 0.24 -6.23 -8.30
CA ARG A 54 -0.43 -5.65 -7.14
C ARG A 54 -1.58 -4.78 -7.59
N ILE A 55 -2.78 -5.13 -7.17
CA ILE A 55 -3.99 -4.35 -7.36
C ILE A 55 -4.54 -3.86 -6.02
N THR A 56 -5.53 -2.99 -6.11
CA THR A 56 -6.38 -2.64 -4.98
C THR A 56 -7.52 -3.64 -4.89
N GLY A 57 -7.55 -4.43 -3.83
CA GLY A 57 -8.65 -5.33 -3.53
C GLY A 57 -9.93 -4.60 -3.11
N GLU A 58 -11.06 -5.30 -3.18
CA GLU A 58 -12.39 -4.74 -2.88
C GLU A 58 -12.55 -4.23 -1.43
N ASN A 59 -11.76 -4.78 -0.51
CA ASN A 59 -11.69 -4.33 0.88
C ASN A 59 -10.87 -3.03 1.08
N GLY A 60 -10.30 -2.47 -0.01
CA GLY A 60 -9.41 -1.32 0.02
C GLY A 60 -8.02 -1.63 0.63
N LEU A 61 -7.60 -2.89 0.56
CA LEU A 61 -6.25 -3.36 0.87
C LEU A 61 -5.57 -3.84 -0.42
N PRO A 62 -4.22 -3.93 -0.45
CA PRO A 62 -3.54 -4.51 -1.61
C PRO A 62 -3.92 -5.99 -1.78
N ALA A 63 -3.98 -6.43 -3.03
CA ALA A 63 -4.17 -7.82 -3.40
C ALA A 63 -3.30 -8.17 -4.62
N TRP A 64 -2.97 -9.45 -4.79
CA TRP A 64 -2.32 -9.94 -6.00
C TRP A 64 -3.38 -10.39 -6.99
N VAL A 65 -3.21 -10.02 -8.26
CA VAL A 65 -3.99 -10.57 -9.38
C VAL A 65 -3.05 -11.29 -10.33
N SER A 66 -3.46 -12.45 -10.82
CA SER A 66 -2.71 -13.14 -11.87
C SER A 66 -2.84 -12.35 -13.17
N VAL A 67 -1.71 -12.13 -13.82
CA VAL A 67 -1.57 -11.50 -15.13
C VAL A 67 -1.10 -12.50 -16.19
N ASP A 68 -1.15 -13.80 -15.86
CA ASP A 68 -0.82 -14.87 -16.80
C ASP A 68 -1.97 -15.05 -17.81
N ASN A 69 -1.66 -14.83 -19.09
CA ASN A 69 -2.54 -15.12 -20.24
C ASN A 69 -2.35 -16.56 -20.71
#